data_AF-A0A7V8YU31-F1
#
_entry.id   AF-A0A7V8YU31-F1
#
_cell.length_a   1.000
_cell.length_b   1.000
_cell.length_c   1.000
_cell.angle_alpha   90.00
_cell.angle_beta   90.00
_cell.angle_gamma   90.00
#
_symmetry.space_group_name_H-M   'P 1'
#
loop_
_entity.id
_entity.type
_entity.pdbx_description
1 polymer ?
#
loop_
_entity_poly.entity_id
_entity_poly.type
_entity_poly.pdbx_seq_one_letter_code
_entity_poly.pdbx_strand_id
1 'polypeptide(L)' 'MTNRGGELVRVLMLSTQSKPDISVYPDSDKVGVYPGNKDDTHLFVRGSAVDYFEGEL' A
#
# COMPACT_ATOMS: atom_id res chain seq x y z
N MET A 1 3.82 10.42 -6.85
CA MET A 1 3.93 11.85 -7.22
C MET A 1 4.93 12.52 -6.30
N THR A 2 5.82 13.39 -6.79
CA THR A 2 6.86 14.04 -5.98
C THR A 2 6.93 15.53 -6.32
N ASN A 3 6.81 16.42 -5.33
CA ASN A 3 7.05 17.86 -5.50
C ASN A 3 8.54 18.16 -5.30
N ARG A 4 9.18 18.82 -6.27
CA ARG A 4 10.60 19.22 -6.22
C ARG A 4 10.81 20.74 -6.10
N GLY A 5 9.73 21.53 -6.05
CA GLY A 5 9.77 22.99 -5.92
C GLY A 5 9.52 23.48 -4.50
N GLY A 6 9.78 24.77 -4.26
CA GLY A 6 9.55 25.43 -2.95
C GLY A 6 8.13 25.93 -2.71
N GLU A 7 7.28 25.89 -3.75
CA GLU A 7 5.91 26.40 -3.70
C GLU A 7 4.89 25.28 -3.39
N LEU A 8 3.73 25.66 -2.86
CA LEU A 8 2.65 24.74 -2.50
C LEU A 8 2.01 24.12 -3.76
N VAL A 9 1.94 22.79 -3.79
CA VAL A 9 1.20 22.03 -4.81
C VAL A 9 -0.09 21.45 -4.21
N ARG A 10 -1.22 21.70 -4.86
CA ARG A 10 -2.52 21.09 -4.51
C ARG A 10 -2.85 19.98 -5.51
N VAL A 11 -3.13 18.78 -5.00
CA VAL A 11 -3.42 17.62 -5.85
C VAL A 11 -4.67 16.92 -5.38
N LEU A 12 -5.53 16.60 -6.36
CA LEU A 12 -6.66 15.68 -6.19
C LEU A 12 -6.26 14.34 -6.78
N MET A 13 -6.32 13.27 -5.98
CA MET A 13 -6.19 11.90 -6.47
C MET A 13 -7.59 11.27 -6.43
N LEU A 14 -8.05 10.83 -7.59
CA LEU A 14 -9.31 10.10 -7.74
C LEU A 14 -8.98 8.69 -8.23
N SER A 15 -9.52 7.68 -7.56
CA SER A 15 -9.37 6.27 -7.95
C SER A 15 -10.75 5.67 -8.16
N THR A 16 -10.94 4.94 -9.27
CA THR A 16 -12.12 4.10 -9.52
C THR A 16 -11.93 2.68 -9.00
N GLN A 17 -10.80 2.40 -8.34
CA GLN A 17 -10.40 1.06 -7.96
C GLN A 17 -11.34 0.49 -6.90
N SER A 18 -12.03 -0.58 -7.27
CA SER A 18 -12.82 -1.40 -6.35
C SER A 18 -11.89 -2.25 -5.49
N LYS A 19 -12.31 -2.55 -4.26
CA LYS A 19 -11.56 -3.41 -3.35
C LYS A 19 -11.41 -4.83 -3.95
N PRO A 20 -10.28 -5.52 -3.74
CA PRO A 20 -9.11 -5.10 -2.96
C PRO A 20 -8.21 -4.09 -3.68
N ASP A 21 -7.54 -3.25 -2.90
CA ASP A 21 -6.57 -2.26 -3.38
C ASP A 21 -5.18 -2.49 -2.75
N ILE A 22 -4.11 -2.19 -3.49
CA ILE A 22 -2.72 -2.38 -3.08
C ILE A 22 -1.98 -1.06 -3.26
N SER A 23 -1.36 -0.57 -2.19
CA SER A 23 -0.51 0.62 -2.21
C SER A 23 0.93 0.27 -1.89
N VAL A 24 1.87 0.86 -2.63
CA VAL A 24 3.30 0.69 -2.44
C VAL A 24 3.88 1.97 -1.86
N TYR A 25 4.63 1.87 -0.77
CA TYR A 25 5.29 2.97 -0.07
C TYR A 25 6.82 2.80 -0.12
N PRO A 26 7.49 3.30 -1.17
CA PRO A 26 8.92 3.06 -1.39
C PRO A 26 9.82 3.73 -0.36
N ASP A 27 9.37 4.84 0.22
CA ASP A 27 10.09 5.63 1.22
C ASP A 27 10.29 4.89 2.54
N SER A 28 9.36 3.99 2.87
CA SER A 28 9.38 3.26 4.12
C SER A 28 9.44 1.73 3.94
N ASP A 29 9.66 1.29 2.70
CA ASP A 29 9.72 -0.09 2.21
C ASP A 29 8.51 -0.96 2.62
N LYS A 30 7.30 -0.44 2.41
CA LYS A 30 6.05 -1.11 2.78
C LYS A 30 5.11 -1.34 1.61
N VAL A 31 4.25 -2.33 1.80
CA VAL A 31 3.09 -2.62 0.94
C VAL A 31 1.84 -2.68 1.82
N GLY A 32 0.82 -1.91 1.46
CA GLY A 32 -0.49 -1.91 2.11
C GLY A 32 -1.52 -2.67 1.29
N VAL A 33 -2.32 -3.50 1.96
CA VAL A 33 -3.41 -4.26 1.35
C VAL A 33 -4.73 -3.80 1.97
N TYR A 34 -5.66 -3.37 1.13
CA TYR A 34 -6.95 -2.81 1.53
C TYR A 34 -8.08 -3.62 0.89
N PRO A 35 -8.55 -4.70 1.54
CA PRO A 35 -9.58 -5.59 0.98
C PRO A 35 -11.02 -5.07 1.12
N GLY A 36 -11.23 -3.93 1.80
CA GLY A 36 -12.54 -3.30 1.96
C GLY A 36 -13.23 -3.61 3.28
N ASN A 37 -12.78 -4.66 3.98
CA ASN A 37 -13.00 -4.84 5.40
C ASN A 37 -11.86 -4.18 6.20
N LYS A 38 -12.20 -3.39 7.22
CA LYS A 38 -11.21 -2.69 8.05
C LYS A 38 -10.37 -3.65 8.88
N ASP A 39 -10.95 -4.78 9.28
CA ASP A 39 -10.29 -5.75 10.16
C ASP A 39 -9.22 -6.56 9.42
N ASP A 40 -9.31 -6.62 8.09
CA ASP A 40 -8.35 -7.31 7.21
C ASP A 40 -7.38 -6.33 6.52
N THR A 41 -7.35 -5.07 6.95
CA THR A 41 -6.43 -4.06 6.40
C THR A 41 -5.07 -4.18 7.08
N HIS A 42 -4.03 -4.46 6.28
CA HIS A 42 -2.68 -4.70 6.80
C HIS A 42 -1.61 -3.96 6.01
N LEU A 43 -0.51 -3.66 6.71
CA LEU A 43 0.69 -3.03 6.17
C LEU A 43 1.88 -3.93 6.46
N PHE A 44 2.58 -4.37 5.42
CA PHE A 44 3.71 -5.28 5.51
C PHE A 44 5.00 -4.57 5.10
N VAL A 45 6.13 -4.98 5.70
CA VAL A 45 7.44 -4.66 5.14
C VAL A 45 7.60 -5.47 3.86
N ARG A 46 8.08 -4.88 2.77
CA ARG A 46 8.11 -5.56 1.46
C ARG A 46 8.90 -6.88 1.50
N GLY A 47 9.96 -6.94 2.29
CA GLY A 47 10.79 -8.14 2.45
C GLY A 47 10.16 -9.28 3.25
N SER A 48 8.97 -9.11 3.84
CA SER A 48 8.31 -10.15 4.63
C SER A 48 7.41 -11.07 3.80
N ALA A 49 7.60 -11.13 2.48
CA ALA A 49 6.85 -12.04 1.64
C ALA A 49 7.24 -13.49 1.98
N VAL A 50 6.23 -14.30 2.27
CA VAL A 50 6.35 -15.70 2.64
C VAL A 50 6.01 -16.60 1.45
N ASP A 51 6.51 -17.82 1.45
CA ASP A 51 6.03 -18.83 0.50
C ASP A 51 4.63 -19.31 0.90
N TYR A 52 3.88 -19.86 -0.06
CA TYR A 52 2.49 -20.27 0.13
C TYR A 52 2.30 -21.23 1.31
N PHE A 53 3.24 -22.15 1.53
CA PHE A 53 3.16 -23.15 2.61
C PHE A 53 3.83 -22.72 3.92
N GLU A 54 4.31 -21.48 4.04
CA GLU A 54 5.00 -21.05 5.24
C GLU A 54 4.07 -21.06 6.47
N GLY A 55 4.36 -21.94 7.43
CA GLY A 55 3.59 -22.07 8.66
C GLY A 55 2.39 -23.03 8.58
N GLU A 56 2.17 -23.70 7.45
CA GLU A 56 1.15 -24.76 7.32
C GLU A 56 1.71 -26.14 7.74
N LEU A 57 0.89 -26.95 8.43
CA LEU A 57 1.17 -28.33 8.90
C LEU A 57 0.29 -29.35 8.18
#